data_AF-A0AA40NZN3-F1
#
_entry.id   AF-A0AA40NZN3-F1
#
_cell.length_a   1.000
_cell.length_b   1.000
_cell.length_c   1.000
_cell.angle_alpha   90.00
_cell.angle_beta   90.00
_cell.angle_gamma   90.00
#
_symmetry.space_group_name_H-M   'P 1'
#
loop_
_entity.id
_entity.type
_entity.pdbx_description
1 polymer ?
#
loop_
_entity_poly.entity_id
_entity_poly.type
_entity_poly.pdbx_seq_one_letter_code
_entity_poly.pdbx_strand_id
1 'polypeptide(L)'
;MILARQTINYLNQNADNARLNPDALEALHTELVNAWLDAERYFKNMPNLKSANGKRPIWLVIKTPAQNWLSALDTLQRQWAAHADVDQLNKSLLTVEQQYDQLLKQYNASVLGQY
;
A
#
# COMPACT_ATOMS: atom_id res chain seq x y z
N MET A 1 -4.24 6.14 0.26
CA MET A 1 -3.40 6.80 -0.77
C MET A 1 -2.33 7.73 -0.17
N ILE A 2 -2.66 8.66 0.74
CA ILE A 2 -1.64 9.55 1.35
C ILE A 2 -0.56 8.75 2.10
N LEU A 3 -0.99 7.89 3.04
CA LEU A 3 -0.08 6.99 3.77
C LEU A 3 0.76 6.13 2.83
N ALA A 4 0.12 5.56 1.80
CA ALA A 4 0.82 4.74 0.81
C ALA A 4 1.92 5.49 0.06
N ARG A 5 1.66 6.74 -0.30
CA ARG A 5 2.67 7.61 -0.92
C ARG A 5 3.79 7.98 0.05
N GLN A 6 3.47 8.22 1.32
CA GLN A 6 4.48 8.49 2.36
C GLN A 6 5.40 7.29 2.56
N THR A 7 4.86 6.07 2.60
CA THR A 7 5.65 4.83 2.69
C THR A 7 6.60 4.68 1.53
N ILE A 8 6.14 4.83 0.28
CA ILE A 8 7.00 4.73 -0.91
C ILE A 8 8.05 5.85 -0.96
N ASN A 9 7.70 7.07 -0.56
CA ASN A 9 8.67 8.16 -0.49
C ASN A 9 9.76 7.88 0.55
N TYR A 10 9.39 7.35 1.73
CA TYR A 10 10.34 6.95 2.75
C TYR A 10 11.26 5.83 2.25
N LEU A 11 10.69 4.81 1.59
CA LEU A 11 11.45 3.71 0.99
C LEU A 11 12.46 4.21 -0.05
N ASN A 12 12.04 5.07 -0.99
CA ASN A 12 12.90 5.65 -2.02
C ASN A 12 14.02 6.52 -1.43
N GLN A 13 13.69 7.43 -0.50
CA GLN A 13 14.68 8.33 0.10
C GLN A 13 15.76 7.59 0.89
N ASN A 14 15.40 6.47 1.52
CA ASN A 14 16.34 5.71 2.34
C ASN A 14 17.06 4.59 1.57
N ALA A 15 16.53 4.14 0.43
CA ALA A 15 17.27 3.31 -0.52
C ALA A 15 18.49 4.06 -1.07
N ASP A 16 18.35 5.35 -1.34
CA ASP A 16 19.44 6.23 -1.77
C ASP A 16 20.46 6.54 -0.65
N ASN A 17 19.99 6.62 0.61
CA ASN A 17 20.81 7.04 1.75
C ASN A 17 21.35 5.90 2.64
N ALA A 18 21.14 4.62 2.27
CA ALA A 18 21.63 3.43 2.97
C ALA A 18 21.33 3.35 4.49
N ARG A 19 20.35 4.13 4.98
CA ARG A 19 19.95 4.18 6.40
C ARG A 19 18.44 3.98 6.52
N LEU A 20 17.94 2.87 6.00
CA LEU A 20 16.58 2.43 6.30
C LEU A 20 16.50 2.02 7.77
N ASN A 21 15.77 2.79 8.56
CA ASN A 21 15.48 2.45 9.96
C ASN A 21 14.31 1.45 10.01
N PRO A 22 14.51 0.20 10.46
CA PRO A 22 13.48 -0.84 10.46
C PRO A 22 12.30 -0.50 11.37
N ASP A 23 12.54 0.09 12.54
CA ASP A 23 11.48 0.50 13.46
C ASP A 23 10.51 1.53 12.85
N ALA A 24 11.05 2.46 12.06
CA ALA A 24 10.22 3.46 11.39
C ALA A 24 9.39 2.85 10.25
N LEU A 25 9.95 1.88 9.52
CA LEU A 25 9.21 1.13 8.50
C LEU A 25 8.09 0.29 9.12
N GLU A 26 8.36 -0.37 10.25
CA GLU A 26 7.37 -1.14 10.99
C GLU A 26 6.23 -0.25 11.51
N ALA A 27 6.54 0.93 12.06
CA ALA A 27 5.53 1.88 12.49
C ALA A 27 4.63 2.34 11.33
N LEU A 28 5.23 2.68 10.18
CA LEU A 28 4.49 3.05 8.97
C LEU A 28 3.64 1.89 8.45
N HIS A 29 4.18 0.66 8.43
CA HIS A 29 3.43 -0.53 8.03
C HIS A 29 2.23 -0.77 8.95
N THR A 30 2.44 -0.67 10.27
CA THR A 30 1.38 -0.86 11.27
C THR A 30 0.27 0.18 11.13
N GLU A 31 0.62 1.45 10.96
CA GLU A 31 -0.36 2.52 10.75
C GLU A 31 -1.17 2.30 9.46
N LEU A 32 -0.49 1.90 8.38
CA LEU A 32 -1.10 1.59 7.10
C LEU A 32 -2.06 0.40 7.18
N VAL A 33 -1.66 -0.69 7.84
CA VAL A 33 -2.49 -1.89 8.06
C VAL A 33 -3.71 -1.55 8.93
N ASN A 34 -3.53 -0.76 9.98
CA ASN A 34 -4.65 -0.32 10.82
C ASN A 34 -5.64 0.54 10.03
N ALA A 35 -5.16 1.52 9.26
CA ALA A 35 -6.01 2.34 8.41
C ALA A 35 -6.74 1.51 7.34
N TRP A 36 -6.07 0.47 6.81
CA TRP A 36 -6.68 -0.47 5.88
C TRP A 36 -7.80 -1.30 6.51
N LEU A 37 -7.56 -1.86 7.69
CA LEU A 37 -8.54 -2.65 8.44
C LEU A 37 -9.75 -1.82 8.86
N ASP A 38 -9.53 -0.56 9.25
CA ASP A 38 -10.60 0.37 9.59
C ASP A 38 -11.48 0.67 8.37
N ALA A 39 -10.85 0.98 7.23
CA ALA A 39 -11.57 1.15 5.96
C ALA A 39 -12.32 -0.12 5.56
N GLU A 40 -11.71 -1.30 5.68
CA GLU A 40 -12.37 -2.57 5.37
C GLU A 40 -13.59 -2.80 6.26
N ARG A 41 -13.49 -2.54 7.57
CA ARG A 41 -14.64 -2.60 8.49
C ARG A 41 -15.73 -1.61 8.12
N TYR A 42 -15.36 -0.37 7.80
CA TYR A 42 -16.31 0.66 7.38
C TYR A 42 -17.12 0.23 6.14
N PHE A 43 -16.43 -0.24 5.09
CA PHE A 43 -17.10 -0.70 3.87
C PHE A 43 -17.87 -2.02 4.07
N LYS A 44 -17.41 -2.90 4.96
CA LYS A 44 -18.12 -4.14 5.31
C LYS A 44 -19.44 -3.85 6.05
N ASN A 45 -19.43 -2.85 6.92
CA ASN A 45 -20.62 -2.41 7.68
C ASN A 45 -21.60 -1.58 6.83
N MET A 46 -21.18 -1.11 5.66
CA MET A 46 -22.02 -0.37 4.72
C MET A 46 -22.06 -1.01 3.32
N PRO A 47 -22.68 -2.20 3.19
CA PRO A 47 -22.75 -2.93 1.91
C PRO A 47 -23.54 -2.20 0.81
N ASN A 48 -24.35 -1.21 1.18
CA ASN A 48 -25.16 -0.40 0.27
C ASN A 48 -24.52 0.97 -0.08
N LEU A 49 -23.24 1.19 0.21
CA LEU A 49 -22.52 2.39 -0.26
C LEU A 49 -22.46 2.41 -1.79
N LYS A 50 -23.43 3.09 -2.39
CA LYS A 50 -23.31 3.58 -3.76
C LYS A 50 -22.51 4.88 -3.71
N SER A 51 -21.52 5.03 -4.58
CA SER A 51 -20.93 6.36 -4.79
C SER A 51 -22.05 7.34 -5.17
N ALA A 52 -21.86 8.64 -4.91
CA ALA A 52 -22.88 9.67 -5.17
C ALA A 52 -23.52 9.60 -6.58
N ASN A 53 -22.81 9.00 -7.55
CA ASN A 53 -23.24 8.82 -8.93
C ASN A 53 -23.85 7.43 -9.23
N GLY A 54 -24.20 6.62 -8.21
CA GLY A 54 -24.74 5.26 -8.39
C GLY A 54 -23.73 4.20 -8.85
N LYS A 55 -22.46 4.58 -9.11
CA LYS A 55 -21.36 3.71 -9.52
C LYS A 55 -20.82 2.88 -8.34
N ARG A 56 -20.15 1.75 -8.66
CA ARG A 56 -19.46 0.91 -7.65
C ARG A 56 -18.44 1.77 -6.88
N PRO A 57 -18.37 1.63 -5.54
CA PRO A 57 -17.40 2.38 -4.74
C PRO A 57 -15.97 2.05 -5.17
N ILE A 58 -15.12 3.08 -5.27
CA ILE A 58 -13.69 2.96 -5.64
C ILE A 58 -13.00 1.89 -4.79
N TRP A 59 -13.39 1.78 -3.52
CA TRP A 59 -12.92 0.77 -2.58
C TRP A 59 -12.93 -0.65 -3.15
N LEU A 60 -14.01 -1.07 -3.82
CA LEU A 60 -14.10 -2.43 -4.39
C LEU A 60 -13.09 -2.68 -5.52
N VAL A 61 -12.68 -1.62 -6.22
CA VAL A 61 -11.71 -1.72 -7.32
C VAL A 61 -10.28 -1.71 -6.78
N ILE A 62 -10.02 -0.88 -5.77
CA ILE A 62 -8.68 -0.75 -5.17
C ILE A 62 -8.40 -1.80 -4.08
N LYS A 63 -9.42 -2.54 -3.61
CA LYS A 63 -9.29 -3.57 -2.56
C LYS A 63 -8.19 -4.57 -2.88
N THR A 64 -8.30 -5.22 -4.03
CA THR A 64 -7.37 -6.27 -4.47
C THR A 64 -5.94 -5.74 -4.66
N PRO A 65 -5.67 -4.68 -5.45
CA PRO A 65 -4.29 -4.20 -5.63
C PRO A 65 -3.68 -3.66 -4.33
N ALA A 66 -4.48 -3.05 -3.44
CA ALA A 66 -3.97 -2.59 -2.16
C ALA A 66 -3.63 -3.75 -1.21
N GLN A 67 -4.40 -4.85 -1.20
CA GLN A 67 -4.03 -6.05 -0.44
C GLN A 67 -2.73 -6.68 -0.95
N ASN A 68 -2.53 -6.71 -2.27
CA ASN A 68 -1.28 -7.21 -2.86
C ASN A 68 -0.10 -6.33 -2.46
N TRP A 69 -0.27 -5.00 -2.52
CA TRP A 69 0.75 -4.06 -2.10
C TRP A 69 1.08 -4.16 -0.60
N LEU A 70 0.07 -4.29 0.27
CA LEU A 70 0.25 -4.54 1.70
C LEU A 70 1.02 -5.85 1.96
N SER A 71 0.69 -6.92 1.23
CA SER A 71 1.38 -8.21 1.37
C SER A 71 2.85 -8.15 0.92
N ALA A 72 3.13 -7.38 -0.13
CA ALA A 72 4.50 -7.12 -0.57
C ALA A 72 5.28 -6.32 0.48
N LEU A 73 4.64 -5.33 1.12
CA LEU A 73 5.23 -4.52 2.17
C LEU A 73 5.53 -5.35 3.44
N ASP A 74 4.61 -6.24 3.84
CA ASP A 74 4.82 -7.20 4.94
C ASP A 74 6.01 -8.13 4.63
N THR A 75 6.11 -8.62 3.38
CA THR A 75 7.23 -9.45 2.94
C THR A 75 8.56 -8.70 3.03
N LEU A 76 8.59 -7.45 2.57
CA LEU A 76 9.78 -6.59 2.69
C LEU A 76 10.15 -6.38 4.16
N GLN A 77 9.19 -6.05 5.04
CA GLN A 77 9.44 -5.87 6.47
C GLN A 77 10.01 -7.14 7.10
N ARG A 78 9.44 -8.32 6.82
CA ARG A 78 9.94 -9.60 7.36
C ARG A 78 11.34 -9.93 6.90
N GLN A 79 11.62 -9.77 5.61
CA GLN A 79 12.96 -9.98 5.07
C GLN A 79 13.96 -8.98 5.67
N TRP A 80 13.53 -7.74 5.90
CA TRP A 80 14.34 -6.73 6.56
C TRP A 80 14.65 -7.10 8.02
N ALA A 81 13.64 -7.49 8.79
CA ALA A 81 13.80 -7.92 10.18
C ALA A 81 14.68 -9.17 10.29
N ALA A 82 14.61 -10.06 9.29
CA ALA A 82 15.47 -11.23 9.17
C ALA A 82 16.90 -10.91 8.70
N HIS A 83 17.25 -9.63 8.48
CA HIS A 83 18.53 -9.20 7.92
C HIS A 83 18.88 -9.93 6.60
N ALA A 84 17.88 -10.09 5.73
CA ALA A 84 18.08 -10.70 4.42
C ALA A 84 19.10 -9.92 3.59
N ASP A 85 19.74 -10.63 2.65
CA ASP A 85 20.69 -10.02 1.73
C ASP A 85 20.12 -8.82 0.99
N VAL A 86 20.99 -7.84 0.71
CA VAL A 86 20.64 -6.60 0.00
C VAL A 86 19.97 -6.90 -1.36
N ASP A 87 20.40 -7.95 -2.05
CA ASP A 87 19.78 -8.42 -3.30
C ASP A 87 18.32 -8.87 -3.11
N GLN A 88 18.01 -9.53 -1.99
CA GLN A 88 16.63 -9.93 -1.69
C GLN A 88 15.79 -8.71 -1.30
N LEU A 89 16.33 -7.82 -0.47
CA LEU A 89 15.65 -6.58 -0.08
C LEU A 89 15.34 -5.71 -1.29
N ASN A 90 16.27 -5.55 -2.23
CA ASN A 90 16.05 -4.81 -3.46
C ASN A 90 14.97 -5.44 -4.34
N LYS A 91 14.95 -6.77 -4.48
CA LYS A 91 13.88 -7.45 -5.24
C LYS A 91 12.51 -7.21 -4.61
N SER A 92 12.42 -7.27 -3.29
CA SER A 92 11.18 -7.03 -2.56
C SER A 92 10.77 -5.57 -2.61
N LEU A 93 11.71 -4.62 -2.52
CA LEU A 93 11.47 -3.19 -2.72
C LEU A 93 10.88 -2.93 -4.10
N LEU A 94 11.50 -3.48 -5.15
CA LEU A 94 11.04 -3.34 -6.53
C LEU A 94 9.63 -3.94 -6.73
N THR A 95 9.33 -5.04 -6.03
CA THR A 95 7.99 -5.64 -6.02
C THR A 95 6.97 -4.72 -5.34
N VAL A 96 7.32 -4.12 -4.20
CA VAL A 96 6.49 -3.15 -3.49
C VAL A 96 6.18 -1.94 -4.37
N GLU A 97 7.17 -1.42 -5.08
CA GLU A 97 7.00 -0.30 -6.03
C GLU A 97 6.06 -0.67 -7.18
N GLN A 98 6.26 -1.82 -7.82
CA GLN A 98 5.39 -2.28 -8.91
C GLN A 98 3.94 -2.44 -8.47
N GLN A 99 3.70 -3.02 -7.27
CA GLN A 99 2.35 -3.17 -6.72
C GLN A 99 1.73 -1.81 -6.37
N TYR A 100 2.52 -0.86 -5.88
CA TYR A 100 2.06 0.51 -5.63
C TYR A 100 1.66 1.22 -6.93
N ASP A 101 2.47 1.10 -7.98
CA ASP A 101 2.15 1.66 -9.30
C ASP A 101 0.85 1.09 -9.87
N GLN A 102 0.63 -0.22 -9.73
CA GLN A 102 -0.64 -0.85 -10.12
C GLN A 102 -1.82 -0.32 -9.30
N LEU A 103 -1.67 -0.18 -7.98
CA LEU A 103 -2.67 0.41 -7.11
C LEU A 103 -2.99 1.85 -7.53
N LEU A 104 -1.97 2.67 -7.77
CA LEU A 104 -2.12 4.06 -8.18
C LEU A 104 -2.80 4.16 -9.53
N LYS A 105 -2.44 3.31 -10.49
CA LYS A 105 -3.08 3.25 -11.81
C LYS A 105 -4.56 2.89 -11.70
N GLN A 106 -4.91 1.88 -10.90
CA GLN A 106 -6.30 1.46 -10.68
C GLN A 106 -7.12 2.54 -9.95
N TYR A 107 -6.50 3.18 -8.94
CA TYR A 107 -7.11 4.31 -8.24
C TYR A 107 -7.37 5.47 -9.20
N ASN A 108 -6.36 5.90 -9.97
CA ASN A 108 -6.48 6.99 -10.93
C ASN A 108 -7.51 6.68 -12.02
N ALA A 109 -7.53 5.45 -12.56
CA ALA A 109 -8.53 5.03 -13.53
C ALA A 109 -9.95 5.06 -12.95
N SER A 110 -10.11 4.66 -11.69
CA SER A 110 -11.41 4.69 -10.99
C SER A 110 -11.87 6.12 -10.69
N VAL A 111 -10.94 7.01 -10.32
CA VAL A 111 -11.24 8.44 -10.07
C VAL A 111 -11.54 9.18 -11.38
N LEU A 112 -10.75 8.96 -12.43
CA LEU A 112 -10.95 9.57 -13.75
C LEU A 112 -12.20 9.04 -14.45
N GLY A 113 -12.51 7.74 -14.33
CA GLY A 113 -13.73 7.15 -14.87
C GLY A 113 -15.01 7.51 -14.10
N GLN A 114 -14.89 8.27 -13.01
CA GLN A 114 -16.02 8.79 -12.25
C GLN A 114 -16.48 10.19 -12.69
N TYR A 115 -15.67 10.92 -13.45
CA TYR A 115 -16.03 12.19 -14.10
C TYR A 115 -16.73 11.98 -15.45
#